data_AF-A0A9E5R8J7-F1
#
_entry.id   AF-A0A9E5R8J7-F1
#
_cell.length_a   1.000
_cell.length_b   1.000
_cell.length_c   1.000
_cell.angle_alpha   90.00
_cell.angle_beta   90.00
_cell.angle_gamma   90.00
#
_symmetry.space_group_name_H-M   'P 1'
#
loop_
_entity.id
_entity.type
_entity.pdbx_description
1 polymer ?
#
loop_
_entity_poly.entity_id
_entity_poly.type
_entity_poly.pdbx_seq_one_letter_code
_entity_poly.pdbx_strand_id
1 'polypeptide(L)'
;MVSIQKFVQNSGAAFVCLGLSSLAWLGWTGPLPAIAQLSPPVDANTLQNPASQRLLQMFSTDIQATVAACAERGKVNLAAGAGSDGAVICGDGSTQSDISYASYLDTLSNILAASGLVGFRTVVEADPRVTPEMLVTVFSSPEGTATFYNAIQSVIVQSQLLPANAEDSTALLTNEVVGKLRDNLRSPADLEGLLGTTEQYVQVVDNFCTAPGMSVDQAQQETPGLTPIQLYAICVQESGMADEILQLVN
;
A
#
# COMPACT_ATOMS: atom_id res chain seq x y z
N MET A 1 -6.11 -9.58 -10.87
CA MET A 1 -7.03 -9.19 -9.76
C MET A 1 -6.70 -9.90 -8.44
N VAL A 2 -6.60 -11.24 -8.40
CA VAL A 2 -6.29 -12.00 -7.17
C VAL A 2 -5.00 -11.56 -6.47
N SER A 3 -3.93 -11.21 -7.21
CA SER A 3 -2.66 -10.72 -6.63
C SER A 3 -2.76 -9.36 -5.92
N ILE A 4 -3.68 -8.49 -6.33
CA ILE A 4 -3.84 -7.16 -5.71
C ILE A 4 -4.66 -7.28 -4.43
N GLN A 5 -5.69 -8.15 -4.43
CA GLN A 5 -6.44 -8.48 -3.21
C GLN A 5 -5.51 -9.08 -2.15
N LYS A 6 -4.67 -10.05 -2.56
CA LYS A 6 -3.58 -10.59 -1.74
C LYS A 6 -2.67 -9.49 -1.21
N PHE A 7 -2.30 -8.53 -2.05
CA PHE A 7 -1.45 -7.43 -1.63
C PHE A 7 -2.10 -6.52 -0.60
N VAL A 8 -3.30 -5.98 -0.89
CA VAL A 8 -3.95 -4.99 0.00
C VAL A 8 -4.19 -5.61 1.38
N GLN A 9 -4.53 -6.90 1.44
CA GLN A 9 -4.68 -7.65 2.69
C GLN A 9 -3.34 -7.90 3.40
N ASN A 10 -2.34 -8.43 2.68
CA ASN A 10 -1.04 -8.74 3.26
C ASN A 10 -0.27 -7.49 3.68
N SER A 11 -0.44 -6.37 2.97
CA SER A 11 0.16 -5.08 3.31
C SER A 11 -0.46 -4.53 4.57
N GLY A 12 -1.79 -4.41 4.64
CA GLY A 12 -2.49 -3.98 5.85
C GLY A 12 -2.08 -4.76 7.10
N ALA A 13 -2.12 -6.09 7.05
CA ALA A 13 -1.73 -6.95 8.16
C ALA A 13 -0.24 -6.82 8.52
N ALA A 14 0.66 -6.82 7.52
CA ALA A 14 2.10 -6.69 7.78
C ALA A 14 2.47 -5.31 8.37
N PHE A 15 1.83 -4.23 7.92
CA PHE A 15 2.08 -2.89 8.45
C PHE A 15 1.54 -2.71 9.87
N VAL A 16 0.44 -3.35 10.22
CA VAL A 16 -0.01 -3.39 11.61
C VAL A 16 0.92 -4.22 12.49
N CYS A 17 1.39 -5.36 12.00
CA CYS A 17 2.38 -6.16 12.72
C CYS A 17 3.73 -5.44 12.85
N LEU A 18 4.11 -4.58 11.91
CA LEU A 18 5.26 -3.67 12.03
C LEU A 18 5.03 -2.59 13.11
N GLY A 19 3.85 -1.97 13.13
CA GLY A 19 3.46 -1.03 14.17
C GLY A 19 3.56 -1.65 15.57
N LEU A 20 3.03 -2.87 15.73
CA LEU A 20 3.05 -3.60 17.01
C LEU A 20 4.42 -4.18 17.36
N SER A 21 5.20 -4.65 16.39
CA SER A 21 6.54 -5.18 16.66
C SER A 21 7.55 -4.08 16.99
N SER A 22 7.36 -2.85 16.52
CA SER A 22 8.19 -1.70 16.90
C SER A 22 8.07 -1.33 18.40
N LEU A 23 6.98 -1.73 19.07
CA LEU A 23 6.81 -1.56 20.53
C LEU A 23 7.67 -2.51 21.35
N ALA A 24 8.01 -3.69 20.82
CA ALA A 24 8.85 -4.66 21.54
C ALA A 24 10.31 -4.16 21.72
N TRP A 25 10.67 -3.06 21.04
CA TRP A 25 12.03 -2.54 20.97
C TRP A 25 12.27 -1.36 21.89
N LEU A 26 11.23 -0.59 22.24
CA LEU A 26 11.36 0.59 23.10
C LEU A 26 11.28 0.23 24.60
N GLY A 27 11.09 -1.05 24.93
CA GLY A 27 10.97 -1.54 26.31
C GLY A 27 12.24 -2.08 26.97
N TRP A 28 13.31 -2.42 26.23
CA TRP A 28 14.48 -3.12 26.81
C TRP A 28 15.84 -2.62 26.30
N THR A 29 16.68 -2.17 27.24
CA THR A 29 18.11 -1.83 27.04
C THR A 29 18.98 -3.10 26.99
N GLY A 30 18.72 -4.02 26.06
CA GLY A 30 19.45 -5.29 25.91
C GLY A 30 19.83 -5.58 24.45
N PRO A 31 20.85 -6.45 24.20
CA PRO A 31 21.32 -6.74 22.86
C PRO A 31 20.22 -7.44 22.03
N LEU A 32 20.06 -6.94 20.80
CA LEU A 32 19.06 -7.25 19.79
C LEU A 32 18.81 -8.77 19.61
N PRO A 33 17.61 -9.30 19.96
CA PRO A 33 17.15 -10.55 19.38
C PRO A 33 16.57 -10.27 17.98
N ALA A 34 16.95 -11.12 17.02
CA ALA A 34 16.60 -11.00 15.62
C ALA A 34 15.09 -10.83 15.39
N ILE A 35 14.76 -9.82 14.58
CA ILE A 35 13.45 -9.54 13.99
C ILE A 35 13.17 -10.65 12.98
N ALA A 36 12.77 -11.81 13.45
CA ALA A 36 12.53 -12.96 12.58
C ALA A 36 11.28 -13.69 13.03
N GLN A 37 10.17 -12.97 13.04
CA GLN A 37 8.82 -13.49 12.86
C GLN A 37 7.91 -12.27 12.63
N LEU A 38 8.09 -11.63 11.47
CA LEU A 38 6.97 -10.95 10.82
C LEU A 38 5.85 -11.99 10.76
N SER A 39 4.66 -11.61 11.23
CA SER A 39 3.52 -12.48 11.48
C SER A 39 3.34 -13.58 10.43
N PRO A 40 2.90 -14.78 10.84
CA PRO A 40 2.67 -15.87 9.90
C PRO A 40 1.84 -15.36 8.73
N PRO A 41 2.19 -15.73 7.48
CA PRO A 41 1.48 -15.25 6.30
C PRO A 41 -0.01 -15.48 6.48
N VAL A 42 -0.82 -14.44 6.27
CA VAL A 42 -2.28 -14.55 6.34
C VAL A 42 -2.68 -15.65 5.37
N ASP A 43 -3.35 -16.67 5.90
CA ASP A 43 -3.66 -17.90 5.17
C ASP A 43 -4.41 -17.59 3.86
N ALA A 44 -4.12 -18.35 2.80
CA ALA A 44 -4.70 -18.15 1.49
C ALA A 44 -6.23 -18.36 1.47
N ASN A 45 -6.82 -18.87 2.55
CA ASN A 45 -8.28 -18.98 2.71
C ASN A 45 -8.95 -17.68 3.21
N THR A 46 -8.18 -16.70 3.67
CA THR A 46 -8.66 -15.33 3.99
C THR A 46 -8.79 -14.44 2.74
N LEU A 47 -8.46 -14.98 1.56
CA LEU A 47 -8.41 -14.29 0.25
C LEU A 47 -9.77 -13.95 -0.37
N GLN A 48 -10.88 -14.24 0.31
CA GLN A 48 -12.23 -13.83 -0.10
C GLN A 48 -12.78 -12.73 0.80
N ASN A 49 -11.94 -11.78 1.20
CA ASN A 49 -12.39 -10.72 2.10
C ASN A 49 -13.26 -9.69 1.35
N PRO A 50 -14.49 -9.41 1.82
CA PRO A 50 -15.39 -8.47 1.17
C PRO A 50 -14.82 -7.06 0.99
N ALA A 51 -14.00 -6.54 1.92
CA ALA A 51 -13.45 -5.19 1.75
C ALA A 51 -12.44 -5.09 0.60
N SER A 52 -11.63 -6.12 0.35
CA SER A 52 -10.66 -6.08 -0.76
C SER A 52 -11.35 -6.13 -2.12
N GLN A 53 -12.46 -6.86 -2.21
CA GLN A 53 -13.35 -6.84 -3.38
C GLN A 53 -14.03 -5.49 -3.54
N ARG A 54 -14.55 -4.93 -2.44
CA ARG A 54 -15.18 -3.61 -2.43
C ARG A 54 -14.19 -2.54 -2.90
N LEU A 55 -12.99 -2.47 -2.32
CA LEU A 55 -11.95 -1.51 -2.69
C LEU A 55 -11.65 -1.53 -4.20
N LEU A 56 -11.52 -2.72 -4.80
CA LEU A 56 -11.28 -2.82 -6.24
C LEU A 56 -12.46 -2.31 -7.08
N GLN A 57 -13.69 -2.49 -6.60
CA GLN A 57 -14.89 -1.97 -7.27
C GLN A 57 -15.03 -0.46 -7.11
N MET A 58 -14.49 0.13 -6.03
CA MET A 58 -14.48 1.57 -5.80
C MET A 58 -13.65 2.31 -6.84
N PHE A 59 -12.55 1.73 -7.31
CA PHE A 59 -11.65 2.37 -8.27
C PHE A 59 -12.27 2.56 -9.67
N SER A 60 -11.83 3.60 -10.38
CA SER A 60 -12.20 3.82 -11.79
C SER A 60 -11.74 2.70 -12.70
N THR A 61 -12.36 2.60 -13.88
CA THR A 61 -11.96 1.62 -14.90
C THR A 61 -10.49 1.78 -15.32
N ASP A 62 -9.97 3.00 -15.35
CA ASP A 62 -8.57 3.27 -15.71
C ASP A 62 -7.60 2.76 -14.64
N ILE A 63 -7.92 2.97 -13.36
CA ILE A 63 -7.13 2.42 -12.25
C ILE A 63 -7.21 0.90 -12.28
N GLN A 64 -8.40 0.32 -12.45
CA GLN A 64 -8.59 -1.13 -12.56
C GLN A 64 -7.80 -1.73 -13.72
N ALA A 65 -7.80 -1.09 -14.90
CA ALA A 65 -7.02 -1.50 -16.07
C ALA A 65 -5.52 -1.41 -15.81
N THR A 66 -5.07 -0.32 -15.16
CA THR A 66 -3.67 -0.11 -14.79
C THR A 66 -3.18 -1.21 -13.86
N VAL A 67 -3.90 -1.50 -12.76
CA VAL A 67 -3.48 -2.54 -11.82
C VAL A 67 -3.59 -3.95 -12.42
N ALA A 68 -4.50 -4.17 -13.37
CA ALA A 68 -4.65 -5.44 -14.08
C ALA A 68 -3.67 -5.61 -15.26
N ALA A 69 -2.81 -4.63 -15.54
CA ALA A 69 -1.87 -4.70 -16.64
C ALA A 69 -1.02 -5.98 -16.59
N CYS A 70 -0.89 -6.65 -17.73
CA CYS A 70 -0.13 -7.89 -17.89
C CYS A 70 -0.58 -9.07 -17.00
N ALA A 71 -1.75 -9.04 -16.34
CA ALA A 71 -2.17 -10.11 -15.42
C ALA A 71 -2.16 -11.50 -16.07
N GLU A 72 -2.62 -11.60 -17.33
CA GLU A 72 -2.63 -12.84 -18.13
C GLU A 72 -1.33 -13.10 -18.90
N ARG A 73 -0.33 -12.20 -18.78
CA ARG A 73 0.94 -12.22 -19.52
C ARG A 73 2.16 -12.27 -18.59
N GLY A 74 1.99 -12.89 -17.43
CA GLY A 74 3.08 -13.05 -16.46
C GLY A 74 3.36 -11.83 -15.58
N LYS A 75 2.43 -10.87 -15.50
CA LYS A 75 2.49 -9.61 -14.70
C LYS A 75 3.49 -8.61 -15.25
N VAL A 76 3.51 -7.39 -14.73
CA VAL A 76 4.46 -6.36 -15.19
C VAL A 76 5.87 -6.66 -14.69
N ASN A 77 6.84 -6.60 -15.60
CA ASN A 77 8.27 -6.61 -15.29
C ASN A 77 8.77 -5.17 -15.14
N LEU A 78 8.78 -4.67 -13.90
CA LEU A 78 9.22 -3.30 -13.61
C LEU A 78 10.70 -3.08 -13.92
N ALA A 79 11.54 -4.10 -13.74
CA ALA A 79 12.98 -4.01 -13.98
C ALA A 79 13.33 -3.86 -15.46
N ALA A 80 12.45 -4.31 -16.37
CA ALA A 80 12.62 -4.09 -17.80
C ALA A 80 12.44 -2.61 -18.20
N GLY A 81 11.88 -1.79 -17.31
CA GLY A 81 11.59 -0.39 -17.57
C GLY A 81 10.46 -0.21 -18.57
N ALA A 82 10.45 0.96 -19.22
CA ALA A 82 9.48 1.27 -20.25
C ALA A 82 9.89 0.65 -21.61
N GLY A 83 8.90 0.13 -22.34
CA GLY A 83 9.06 -0.26 -23.74
C GLY A 83 9.37 0.93 -24.66
N SER A 84 9.55 0.66 -25.95
CA SER A 84 9.89 1.69 -26.95
C SER A 84 8.84 2.79 -27.13
N ASP A 85 7.60 2.52 -26.71
CA ASP A 85 6.45 3.43 -26.71
C ASP A 85 6.15 4.03 -25.33
N GLY A 86 6.96 3.70 -24.31
CA GLY A 86 6.74 4.14 -22.93
C GLY A 86 5.82 3.22 -22.11
N ALA A 87 5.31 2.13 -22.69
CA ALA A 87 4.42 1.19 -22.02
C ALA A 87 5.14 0.24 -21.06
N VAL A 88 4.40 -0.40 -20.16
CA VAL A 88 4.93 -1.51 -19.36
C VAL A 88 5.26 -2.72 -20.22
N ILE A 89 6.33 -3.43 -19.84
CA ILE A 89 6.70 -4.72 -20.42
C ILE A 89 6.15 -5.84 -19.53
N CYS A 90 5.46 -6.81 -20.12
CA CYS A 90 4.93 -7.97 -19.41
C CYS A 90 6.02 -9.00 -19.10
N GLY A 91 5.76 -9.91 -18.16
CA GLY A 91 6.70 -10.93 -17.70
C GLY A 91 7.05 -11.98 -18.77
N ASP A 92 6.22 -12.13 -19.79
CA ASP A 92 6.52 -12.90 -21.01
C ASP A 92 7.39 -12.15 -22.03
N GLY A 93 7.74 -10.88 -21.75
CA GLY A 93 8.51 -10.01 -22.63
C GLY A 93 7.67 -9.19 -23.63
N SER A 94 6.35 -9.31 -23.60
CA SER A 94 5.46 -8.56 -24.49
C SER A 94 5.46 -7.06 -24.18
N THR A 95 5.49 -6.23 -25.23
CA THR A 95 5.39 -4.77 -25.16
C THR A 95 4.01 -4.25 -25.56
N GLN A 96 3.00 -5.12 -25.69
CA GLN A 96 1.66 -4.76 -26.21
C GLN A 96 0.71 -4.25 -25.12
N SER A 97 1.21 -3.48 -24.15
CA SER A 97 0.38 -2.89 -23.10
C SER A 97 0.01 -1.46 -23.47
N ASP A 98 -1.25 -1.07 -23.26
CA ASP A 98 -1.68 0.33 -23.43
C ASP A 98 -1.37 1.19 -22.18
N ILE A 99 -0.90 0.54 -21.10
CA ILE A 99 -0.60 1.20 -19.82
C ILE A 99 0.85 1.68 -19.81
N SER A 100 1.05 2.98 -19.55
CA SER A 100 2.38 3.57 -19.45
C SER A 100 3.13 3.07 -18.21
N TYR A 101 4.45 2.94 -18.33
CA TYR A 101 5.32 2.50 -17.22
C TYR A 101 5.17 3.41 -15.99
N ALA A 102 5.18 4.73 -16.21
CA ALA A 102 5.05 5.71 -15.15
C ALA A 102 3.69 5.62 -14.43
N SER A 103 2.60 5.51 -15.20
CA SER A 103 1.25 5.39 -14.62
C SER A 103 1.09 4.10 -13.81
N TYR A 104 1.61 2.98 -14.30
CA TYR A 104 1.58 1.72 -13.57
C TYR A 104 2.34 1.80 -12.26
N LEU A 105 3.60 2.25 -12.30
CA LEU A 105 4.45 2.32 -11.12
C LEU A 105 3.88 3.27 -10.07
N ASP A 106 3.45 4.47 -10.49
CA ASP A 106 2.89 5.47 -9.58
C ASP A 106 1.55 5.02 -8.98
N THR A 107 0.62 4.52 -9.80
CA THR A 107 -0.68 4.02 -9.33
C THR A 107 -0.51 2.88 -8.32
N LEU A 108 0.30 1.87 -8.68
CA LEU A 108 0.51 0.72 -7.81
C LEU A 108 1.14 1.17 -6.50
N SER A 109 2.27 1.87 -6.55
CA SER A 109 2.98 2.31 -5.34
C SER A 109 2.16 3.28 -4.47
N ASN A 110 1.31 4.13 -5.05
CA ASN A 110 0.37 4.96 -4.28
C ASN A 110 -0.67 4.12 -3.52
N ILE A 111 -1.27 3.11 -4.17
CA ILE A 111 -2.22 2.19 -3.50
C ILE A 111 -1.51 1.44 -2.36
N LEU A 112 -0.26 0.98 -2.58
CA LEU A 112 0.50 0.26 -1.56
C LEU A 112 0.85 1.15 -0.37
N ALA A 113 1.32 2.37 -0.63
CA ALA A 113 1.66 3.33 0.40
C ALA A 113 0.42 3.77 1.20
N ALA A 114 -0.68 4.06 0.52
CA ALA A 114 -1.96 4.39 1.15
C ALA A 114 -2.44 3.28 2.10
N SER A 115 -2.36 2.03 1.66
CA SER A 115 -2.72 0.87 2.49
C SER A 115 -1.84 0.77 3.74
N GLY A 116 -0.53 1.04 3.61
CA GLY A 116 0.38 1.06 4.76
C GLY A 116 0.13 2.21 5.73
N LEU A 117 -0.15 3.41 5.24
CA LEU A 117 -0.49 4.57 6.08
C LEU A 117 -1.81 4.37 6.84
N VAL A 118 -2.82 3.80 6.19
CA VAL A 118 -4.07 3.41 6.87
C VAL A 118 -3.79 2.36 7.94
N GLY A 119 -2.95 1.36 7.64
CA GLY A 119 -2.52 0.38 8.64
C GLY A 119 -1.84 1.03 9.86
N PHE A 120 -0.91 1.96 9.65
CA PHE A 120 -0.27 2.69 10.75
C PHE A 120 -1.25 3.51 11.58
N ARG A 121 -2.13 4.26 10.92
CA ARG A 121 -3.18 5.03 11.59
C ARG A 121 -4.05 4.11 12.45
N THR A 122 -4.45 2.98 11.89
CA THR A 122 -5.27 1.96 12.55
C THR A 122 -4.59 1.42 13.82
N VAL A 123 -3.27 1.18 13.80
CA VAL A 123 -2.53 0.77 15.01
C VAL A 123 -2.53 1.85 16.08
N VAL A 124 -2.28 3.11 15.69
CA VAL A 124 -2.27 4.24 16.62
C VAL A 124 -3.65 4.42 17.28
N GLU A 125 -4.72 4.25 16.52
CA GLU A 125 -6.09 4.35 17.03
C GLU A 125 -6.46 3.18 17.95
N ALA A 126 -5.91 1.99 17.72
CA ALA A 126 -6.23 0.79 18.49
C ALA A 126 -5.37 0.57 19.75
N ASP A 127 -4.10 0.99 19.76
CA ASP A 127 -3.21 0.88 20.91
C ASP A 127 -2.78 2.27 21.42
N PRO A 128 -3.27 2.72 22.59
CA PRO A 128 -2.93 4.04 23.13
C PRO A 128 -1.45 4.18 23.52
N ARG A 129 -0.66 3.11 23.48
CA ARG A 129 0.79 3.15 23.69
C ARG A 129 1.57 3.46 22.42
N VAL A 130 0.95 3.40 21.24
CA VAL A 130 1.55 3.75 19.96
C VAL A 130 1.12 5.17 19.61
N THR A 131 2.08 6.07 19.45
CA THR A 131 1.80 7.44 19.00
C THR A 131 2.34 7.68 17.60
N PRO A 132 1.78 8.64 16.84
CA PRO A 132 2.34 9.02 15.54
C PRO A 132 3.82 9.43 15.63
N GLU A 133 4.24 10.09 16.71
CA GLU A 133 5.65 10.47 16.94
C GLU A 133 6.57 9.25 17.00
N MET A 134 6.12 8.16 17.61
CA MET A 134 6.89 6.92 17.68
C MET A 134 7.10 6.33 16.29
N LEU A 135 6.05 6.32 15.45
CA LEU A 135 6.15 5.84 14.08
C LEU A 135 7.10 6.70 13.24
N VAL A 136 6.99 8.03 13.34
CA VAL A 136 7.91 8.97 12.67
C VAL A 136 9.36 8.74 13.14
N THR A 137 9.57 8.55 14.43
CA THR A 137 10.90 8.30 15.02
C THR A 137 11.50 6.99 14.53
N VAL A 138 10.73 5.90 14.55
CA VAL A 138 11.16 4.60 14.05
C VAL A 138 11.48 4.71 12.56
N PHE A 139 10.57 5.28 11.76
CA PHE A 139 10.75 5.42 10.32
C PHE A 139 11.98 6.28 9.96
N SER A 140 12.28 7.31 10.76
CA SER A 140 13.44 8.20 10.54
C SER A 140 14.79 7.58 10.94
N SER A 141 14.79 6.44 11.64
CA SER A 141 16.02 5.72 11.99
C SER A 141 16.50 4.78 10.88
N PRO A 142 17.81 4.55 10.71
CA PRO A 142 18.33 3.56 9.76
C PRO A 142 17.75 2.15 9.99
N GLU A 143 17.66 1.73 11.25
CA GLU A 143 17.13 0.42 11.64
C GLU A 143 15.64 0.28 11.32
N GLY A 144 14.85 1.31 11.62
CA GLY A 144 13.42 1.31 11.29
C GLY A 144 13.17 1.39 9.78
N THR A 145 13.91 2.22 9.05
CA THR A 145 13.85 2.26 7.57
C THR A 145 14.14 0.88 6.97
N ALA A 146 15.20 0.19 7.44
CA ALA A 146 15.53 -1.15 6.98
C ALA A 146 14.42 -2.17 7.32
N THR A 147 13.82 -2.04 8.50
CA THR A 147 12.71 -2.89 8.95
C THR A 147 11.47 -2.70 8.06
N PHE A 148 11.11 -1.46 7.74
CA PHE A 148 10.01 -1.15 6.82
C PHE A 148 10.30 -1.65 5.42
N TYR A 149 11.51 -1.40 4.90
CA TYR A 149 11.92 -1.91 3.59
C TYR A 149 11.73 -3.43 3.49
N ASN A 150 12.27 -4.18 4.46
CA ASN A 150 12.19 -5.65 4.44
C ASN A 150 10.75 -6.16 4.54
N ALA A 151 9.92 -5.52 5.35
CA ALA A 151 8.54 -5.94 5.49
C ALA A 151 7.71 -5.63 4.24
N ILE A 152 7.90 -4.45 3.62
CA ILE A 152 7.25 -4.11 2.35
C ILE A 152 7.69 -5.05 1.24
N GLN A 153 8.99 -5.32 1.16
CA GLN A 153 9.54 -6.28 0.21
C GLN A 153 8.91 -7.66 0.39
N SER A 154 8.81 -8.13 1.65
CA SER A 154 8.18 -9.42 2.00
C SER A 154 6.72 -9.46 1.56
N VAL A 155 5.94 -8.40 1.81
CA VAL A 155 4.55 -8.30 1.38
C VAL A 155 4.43 -8.34 -0.14
N ILE A 156 5.26 -7.58 -0.87
CA ILE A 156 5.26 -7.57 -2.34
C ILE A 156 5.53 -8.98 -2.88
N VAL A 157 6.51 -9.70 -2.33
CA VAL A 157 6.82 -11.07 -2.73
C VAL A 157 5.64 -12.01 -2.43
N GLN A 158 5.12 -11.98 -1.20
CA GLN A 158 4.03 -12.87 -0.76
C GLN A 158 2.72 -12.63 -1.52
N SER A 159 2.44 -11.37 -1.87
CA SER A 159 1.25 -11.01 -2.65
C SER A 159 1.27 -11.52 -4.09
N GLN A 160 2.44 -11.94 -4.58
CA GLN A 160 2.65 -12.34 -5.96
C GLN A 160 2.18 -11.22 -6.93
N LEU A 161 2.44 -9.95 -6.61
CA LEU A 161 2.16 -8.82 -7.51
C LEU A 161 3.05 -8.82 -8.76
N LEU A 162 4.26 -9.35 -8.62
CA LEU A 162 5.30 -9.35 -9.65
C LEU A 162 5.59 -10.79 -10.13
N PRO A 163 6.34 -10.97 -11.24
CA PRO A 163 6.79 -12.29 -11.67
C PRO A 163 7.60 -13.01 -10.57
N ALA A 164 7.52 -14.34 -10.50
CA ALA A 164 8.02 -15.14 -9.38
C ALA A 164 9.54 -15.05 -9.10
N ASN A 165 10.32 -14.53 -10.05
CA ASN A 165 11.78 -14.35 -9.95
C ASN A 165 12.19 -12.89 -10.20
N ALA A 166 11.29 -11.93 -9.95
CA ALA A 166 11.51 -10.53 -10.28
C ALA A 166 12.16 -9.76 -9.11
N GLU A 167 13.36 -10.17 -8.69
CA GLU A 167 14.08 -9.55 -7.55
C GLU A 167 14.26 -8.04 -7.75
N ASP A 168 14.76 -7.63 -8.92
CA ASP A 168 14.97 -6.21 -9.25
C ASP A 168 13.65 -5.43 -9.31
N SER A 169 12.58 -6.04 -9.86
CA SER A 169 11.26 -5.40 -9.88
C SER A 169 10.70 -5.22 -8.48
N THR A 170 10.94 -6.21 -7.61
CA THR A 170 10.51 -6.18 -6.20
C THR A 170 11.26 -5.09 -5.46
N ALA A 171 12.59 -5.00 -5.63
CA ALA A 171 13.40 -3.95 -5.03
C ALA A 171 12.97 -2.56 -5.50
N LEU A 172 12.71 -2.39 -6.80
CA LEU A 172 12.23 -1.13 -7.38
C LEU A 172 10.89 -0.72 -6.76
N LEU A 173 9.88 -1.61 -6.76
CA LEU A 173 8.58 -1.31 -6.18
C LEU A 173 8.68 -1.03 -4.67
N THR A 174 9.52 -1.78 -3.96
CA THR A 174 9.77 -1.54 -2.52
C THR A 174 10.32 -0.14 -2.30
N ASN A 175 11.32 0.28 -3.07
CA ASN A 175 11.92 1.61 -2.98
C ASN A 175 10.88 2.72 -3.20
N GLU A 176 10.02 2.58 -4.21
CA GLU A 176 8.96 3.56 -4.48
C GLU A 176 7.97 3.66 -3.33
N VAL A 177 7.52 2.52 -2.78
CA VAL A 177 6.58 2.52 -1.63
C VAL A 177 7.25 3.10 -0.38
N VAL A 178 8.48 2.70 -0.05
CA VAL A 178 9.23 3.26 1.09
C VAL A 178 9.45 4.76 0.90
N GLY A 179 9.75 5.21 -0.32
CA GLY A 179 9.86 6.63 -0.66
C GLY A 179 8.57 7.39 -0.36
N LYS A 180 7.43 6.89 -0.83
CA LYS A 180 6.12 7.50 -0.59
C LYS A 180 5.71 7.48 0.89
N LEU A 181 5.95 6.37 1.60
CA LEU A 181 5.71 6.31 3.05
C LEU A 181 6.56 7.31 3.81
N ARG A 182 7.86 7.42 3.46
CA ARG A 182 8.78 8.39 4.05
C ARG A 182 8.29 9.82 3.88
N ASP A 183 7.77 10.13 2.70
CA ASP A 183 7.28 11.48 2.39
C ASP A 183 5.99 11.83 3.15
N ASN A 184 5.19 10.82 3.51
CA ASN A 184 3.95 10.96 4.26
C ASN A 184 4.08 10.64 5.77
N LEU A 185 5.29 10.32 6.25
CA LEU A 185 5.61 10.07 7.66
C LEU A 185 6.75 10.98 8.12
N ARG A 186 6.88 12.17 7.50
CA ARG A 186 7.88 13.17 7.90
C ARG A 186 7.49 13.86 9.20
N SER A 187 6.19 13.99 9.45
CA SER A 187 5.64 14.58 10.65
C SER A 187 4.45 13.78 11.19
N PRO A 188 4.19 13.83 12.51
CA PRO A 188 2.99 13.25 13.12
C PRO A 188 1.69 13.73 12.44
N ALA A 189 1.65 15.01 12.08
CA ALA A 189 0.50 15.65 11.45
C ALA A 189 0.14 15.07 10.08
N ASP A 190 1.11 14.50 9.35
CA ASP A 190 0.86 13.88 8.05
C ASP A 190 -0.03 12.62 8.21
N LEU A 191 0.16 11.85 9.28
CA LEU A 191 -0.66 10.68 9.59
C LEU A 191 -2.04 11.09 10.14
N GLU A 192 -2.09 12.14 10.96
CA GLU A 192 -3.34 12.69 11.48
C GLU A 192 -4.22 13.25 10.35
N GLY A 193 -3.60 13.96 9.39
CA GLY A 193 -4.23 14.54 8.20
C GLY A 193 -4.36 13.60 6.99
N LEU A 194 -4.03 12.31 7.15
CA LEU A 194 -4.04 11.33 6.05
C LEU A 194 -5.40 11.27 5.32
N LEU A 195 -6.49 11.42 6.06
CA LEU A 195 -7.86 11.30 5.54
C LEU A 195 -8.46 12.66 5.15
N GLY A 196 -7.69 13.75 5.19
CA GLY A 196 -8.16 15.10 4.91
C GLY A 196 -9.12 15.64 5.99
N THR A 197 -9.85 16.70 5.66
CA THR A 197 -10.97 17.16 6.50
C THR A 197 -12.20 16.27 6.31
N THR A 198 -13.17 16.37 7.22
CA THR A 198 -14.44 15.65 7.11
C THR A 198 -15.15 15.94 5.78
N GLU A 199 -15.16 17.19 5.31
CA GLU A 199 -15.78 17.57 4.05
C GLU A 199 -15.06 16.93 2.86
N GLN A 200 -13.73 16.94 2.86
CA GLN A 200 -12.93 16.31 1.82
C GLN A 200 -13.12 14.79 1.81
N TYR A 201 -13.16 14.17 2.99
CA TYR A 201 -13.41 12.74 3.14
C TYR A 201 -14.74 12.34 2.48
N VAL A 202 -15.83 13.03 2.82
CA VAL A 202 -17.16 12.75 2.27
C VAL A 202 -17.18 12.92 0.74
N GLN A 203 -16.57 13.99 0.22
CA GLN A 203 -16.48 14.23 -1.22
C GLN A 203 -15.74 13.10 -1.95
N VAL A 204 -14.62 12.64 -1.40
CA VAL A 204 -13.84 11.54 -1.97
C VAL A 204 -14.63 10.23 -1.91
N VAL A 205 -15.35 9.96 -0.82
CA VAL A 205 -16.21 8.76 -0.73
C VAL A 205 -17.30 8.78 -1.80
N ASP A 206 -18.03 9.90 -1.92
CA ASP A 206 -19.17 10.03 -2.82
C ASP A 206 -18.76 9.99 -4.32
N ASN A 207 -17.57 10.51 -4.65
CA ASN A 207 -17.17 10.72 -6.05
C ASN A 207 -16.05 9.79 -6.52
N PHE A 208 -15.03 9.57 -5.68
CA PHE A 208 -13.85 8.78 -6.04
C PHE A 208 -13.96 7.32 -5.61
N CYS A 209 -14.53 7.04 -4.43
CA CYS A 209 -14.68 5.68 -3.92
C CYS A 209 -16.05 5.05 -4.26
N THR A 210 -16.95 5.73 -4.98
CA THR A 210 -18.24 5.17 -5.38
C THR A 210 -18.16 4.57 -6.78
N ALA A 211 -18.49 3.29 -6.91
CA ALA A 211 -18.32 2.53 -8.16
C ALA A 211 -19.22 3.04 -9.32
N PRO A 212 -18.70 3.14 -10.57
CA PRO A 212 -17.28 3.13 -10.92
C PRO A 212 -16.65 4.48 -10.53
N GLY A 213 -15.62 4.46 -9.70
CA GLY A 213 -15.00 5.70 -9.19
C GLY A 213 -14.42 6.58 -10.29
N MET A 214 -14.05 7.80 -9.91
CA MET A 214 -13.41 8.78 -10.79
C MET A 214 -11.90 8.53 -10.96
N SER A 215 -11.30 9.15 -11.98
CA SER A 215 -9.84 9.14 -12.10
C SER A 215 -9.21 10.03 -11.01
N VAL A 216 -7.93 9.80 -10.71
CA VAL A 216 -7.18 10.61 -9.73
C VAL A 216 -7.22 12.09 -10.12
N ASP A 217 -6.97 12.41 -11.40
CA ASP A 217 -6.97 13.79 -11.89
C ASP A 217 -8.31 14.49 -11.69
N GLN A 218 -9.42 13.78 -11.94
CA GLN A 218 -10.75 14.35 -11.74
C GLN A 218 -11.04 14.54 -10.25
N ALA A 219 -10.70 13.56 -9.40
CA ALA A 219 -10.88 13.67 -7.96
C ALA A 219 -10.08 14.82 -7.35
N GLN A 220 -8.85 15.08 -7.83
CA GLN A 220 -8.05 16.23 -7.38
C GLN A 220 -8.60 17.57 -7.86
N GLN A 221 -9.32 17.61 -8.98
CA GLN A 221 -10.02 18.82 -9.44
C GLN A 221 -11.25 19.13 -8.57
N GLU A 222 -11.99 18.09 -8.18
CA GLU A 222 -13.20 18.25 -7.35
C GLU A 222 -12.89 18.45 -5.86
N THR A 223 -11.85 17.80 -5.36
CA THR A 223 -11.38 17.88 -3.97
C THR A 223 -9.93 18.37 -3.93
N PRO A 224 -9.68 19.67 -4.20
CA PRO A 224 -8.32 20.20 -4.28
C PRO A 224 -7.61 20.14 -2.92
N GLY A 225 -6.29 19.96 -2.98
CA GLY A 225 -5.43 19.91 -1.80
C GLY A 225 -5.15 18.50 -1.27
N LEU A 226 -5.84 17.48 -1.77
CA LEU A 226 -5.50 16.08 -1.49
C LEU A 226 -4.47 15.54 -2.49
N THR A 227 -3.50 14.79 -1.98
CA THR A 227 -2.55 14.02 -2.79
C THR A 227 -3.20 12.72 -3.29
N PRO A 228 -2.66 12.09 -4.35
CA PRO A 228 -3.16 10.79 -4.81
C PRO A 228 -3.16 9.73 -3.71
N ILE A 229 -2.16 9.72 -2.83
CA ILE A 229 -2.08 8.78 -1.71
C ILE A 229 -3.24 8.98 -0.73
N GLN A 230 -3.60 10.23 -0.41
CA GLN A 230 -4.74 10.50 0.48
C GLN A 230 -6.06 10.06 -0.13
N LEU A 231 -6.25 10.25 -1.45
CA LEU A 231 -7.44 9.74 -2.16
C LEU A 231 -7.55 8.21 -2.05
N TYR A 232 -6.46 7.49 -2.28
CA TYR A 232 -6.45 6.03 -2.11
C TYR A 232 -6.63 5.62 -0.64
N ALA A 233 -6.05 6.36 0.31
CA ALA A 233 -6.17 6.06 1.74
C ALA A 233 -7.62 6.17 2.22
N ILE A 234 -8.37 7.16 1.73
CA ILE A 234 -9.81 7.30 2.00
C ILE A 234 -10.58 6.08 1.48
N CYS A 235 -10.33 5.62 0.24
CA CYS A 235 -11.00 4.42 -0.26
C CYS A 235 -10.61 3.15 0.49
N VAL A 236 -9.34 3.02 0.90
CA VAL A 236 -8.90 1.90 1.74
C VAL A 236 -9.64 1.91 3.09
N GLN A 237 -9.75 3.08 3.74
CA GLN A 237 -10.52 3.23 4.97
C GLN A 237 -12.01 2.88 4.75
N GLU A 238 -12.66 3.49 3.76
CA GLU A 238 -14.09 3.33 3.48
C GLU A 238 -14.45 1.91 3.03
N SER A 239 -13.53 1.20 2.38
CA SER A 239 -13.77 -0.19 1.98
C SER A 239 -14.00 -1.13 3.17
N GLY A 240 -13.54 -0.75 4.37
CA GLY A 240 -13.55 -1.59 5.58
C GLY A 240 -12.27 -2.42 5.75
N MET A 241 -11.26 -2.22 4.90
CA MET A 241 -9.98 -2.94 5.01
C MET A 241 -9.29 -2.66 6.35
N ALA A 242 -9.39 -1.44 6.89
CA ALA A 242 -8.83 -1.07 8.19
C ALA A 242 -9.39 -1.95 9.34
N ASP A 243 -10.71 -2.14 9.36
CA ASP A 243 -11.39 -2.95 10.38
C ASP A 243 -11.02 -4.43 10.28
N GLU A 244 -10.91 -4.95 9.05
CA GLU A 244 -10.49 -6.32 8.80
C GLU A 244 -9.05 -6.56 9.29
N ILE A 245 -8.17 -5.58 9.11
CA ILE A 245 -6.80 -5.65 9.59
C ILE A 245 -6.76 -5.70 11.13
N LEU A 246 -7.59 -4.91 11.83
CA LEU A 246 -7.68 -4.96 13.30
C LEU A 246 -8.17 -6.32 13.82
N GLN A 247 -9.08 -6.97 13.11
CA GLN A 247 -9.59 -8.28 13.48
C GLN A 247 -8.55 -9.39 13.33
N LEU A 248 -7.58 -9.25 12.44
CA LEU A 248 -6.50 -10.23 12.26
C LEU A 248 -5.41 -10.16 13.34
N VAL A 249 -5.43 -9.10 14.14
CA VAL A 249 -4.35 -8.72 15.05
C VAL A 249 -4.77 -8.88 16.52
N ASN A 250 -6.08 -8.96 16.78
CA ASN A 250 -6.68 -9.30 18.07
C ASN A 250 -6.99 -10.80 18.17
#